data_AF-A0A561VTQ6-F1
#
_entry.id   AF-A0A561VTQ6-F1
#
_cell.length_a   1.000
_cell.length_b   1.000
_cell.length_c   1.000
_cell.angle_alpha   90.00
_cell.angle_beta   90.00
_cell.angle_gamma   90.00
#
_symmetry.space_group_name_H-M   'P 1'
#
loop_
_entity.id
_entity.type
_entity.pdbx_description
1 polymer ?
#
loop_
_entity_poly.entity_id
_entity_poly.type
_entity_poly.pdbx_seq_one_letter_code
_entity_poly.pdbx_strand_id
1 'polypeptide(L)'
;MGYDISFFMPGHDDDGLSDELLLHLTNDQEAAWRRIVARAEHEIGPADEGRYPTHLELWLHEPAMQLCYAGNSASIEIPYRYTATVASAHAAVATAYALARIVEVETGMLGLDDEVSQAIQEYDLPKAVARYRGVGQHVRDLVAGQGPDSRSAGRHGPATGR
;
A
#
# COMPACT_ATOMS: atom_id res chain seq x y z
N MET A 1 -8.79 2.59 -5.22
CA MET A 1 -8.37 1.23 -4.83
C MET A 1 -6.91 1.14 -5.17
N GLY A 2 -6.08 1.09 -4.13
CA GLY A 2 -4.66 0.81 -4.19
C GLY A 2 -4.36 -0.43 -3.37
N TYR A 3 -3.09 -0.81 -3.32
CA TYR A 3 -2.59 -1.85 -2.42
C TYR A 3 -2.08 -1.18 -1.16
N ASP A 4 -2.51 -1.65 0.00
CA ASP A 4 -2.27 -0.97 1.27
C ASP A 4 -1.40 -1.79 2.22
N ILE A 5 -0.48 -1.10 2.88
CA ILE A 5 0.29 -1.60 4.03
C ILE A 5 -0.14 -0.77 5.24
N SER A 6 -0.59 -1.42 6.30
CA SER A 6 -1.13 -0.77 7.50
C SER A 6 -0.17 -0.90 8.68
N PHE A 7 -0.16 0.09 9.56
CA PHE A 7 0.68 0.12 10.77
C PHE A 7 -0.16 0.45 11.99
N PHE A 8 0.06 -0.30 13.06
CA PHE A 8 -0.65 -0.09 14.32
C PHE A 8 0.29 -0.19 15.52
N MET A 9 0.06 0.65 16.52
CA MET A 9 0.68 0.54 17.84
C MET A 9 0.04 -0.64 18.62
N PRO A 10 0.83 -1.60 19.15
CA PRO A 10 0.30 -2.68 19.96
C PRO A 10 -0.37 -2.17 21.25
N GLY A 11 -1.58 -2.64 21.54
CA GLY A 11 -2.30 -2.33 22.80
C GLY A 11 -2.97 -0.96 22.84
N HIS A 12 -3.09 -0.28 21.71
CA HIS A 12 -3.97 0.87 21.55
C HIS A 12 -5.28 0.36 20.95
N ASP A 13 -6.28 0.13 21.80
CA ASP A 13 -7.64 -0.14 21.33
C ASP A 13 -8.16 1.11 20.62
N ASP A 14 -8.77 0.93 19.46
CA ASP A 14 -9.46 1.99 18.71
C ASP A 14 -10.72 2.38 19.49
N ASP A 15 -10.52 3.18 20.54
CA ASP A 15 -11.54 3.63 21.46
C ASP A 15 -12.43 4.68 20.78
N GLY A 16 -13.28 4.20 19.87
CA GLY A 16 -14.54 4.78 19.43
C GLY A 16 -14.72 6.30 19.52
N LEU A 17 -14.63 6.95 18.36
CA LEU A 17 -15.54 8.02 17.90
C LEU A 17 -16.10 8.94 19.00
N SER A 18 -15.33 9.91 19.46
CA SER A 18 -15.93 11.13 20.02
C SER A 18 -15.04 12.36 19.76
N ASP A 19 -15.52 13.26 18.89
CA ASP A 19 -15.05 14.65 18.67
C ASP A 19 -13.56 14.92 18.29
N GLU A 20 -12.70 13.90 18.17
CA GLU A 20 -11.25 14.01 17.90
C GLU A 20 -10.86 13.83 16.42
N LEU A 21 -11.42 14.62 15.49
CA LEU A 21 -10.97 14.63 14.09
C LEU A 21 -9.73 15.53 13.86
N LEU A 22 -9.07 15.99 14.92
CA LEU A 22 -7.88 16.84 14.81
C LEU A 22 -6.62 16.08 15.23
N LEU A 23 -5.60 16.20 14.39
CA LEU A 23 -4.30 15.59 14.56
C LEU A 23 -3.60 16.21 15.78
N HIS A 24 -3.56 15.45 16.87
CA HIS A 24 -2.85 15.80 18.09
C HIS A 24 -1.63 14.90 18.27
N LEU A 25 -0.53 15.26 17.62
CA LEU A 25 0.74 14.56 17.79
C LEU A 25 1.44 14.95 19.09
N THR A 26 1.98 13.96 19.79
CA THR A 26 2.97 14.21 20.84
C THR A 26 4.27 14.72 20.23
N ASN A 27 5.14 15.31 21.05
CA ASN A 27 6.47 15.73 20.60
C ASN A 27 7.27 14.56 20.01
N ASP A 28 7.11 13.36 20.56
CA ASP A 28 7.82 12.16 20.09
C ASP A 28 7.29 11.69 18.74
N GLN A 29 5.97 11.76 18.51
CA GLN A 29 5.36 11.42 17.23
C GLN A 29 5.72 12.44 16.13
N GLU A 30 5.71 13.73 16.45
CA GLU A 30 6.16 14.79 15.55
C GLU A 30 7.67 14.63 15.22
N ALA A 31 8.48 14.25 16.21
CA ALA A 31 9.90 13.97 15.98
C ALA A 31 10.10 12.70 15.12
N ALA A 32 9.30 11.66 15.33
CA ALA A 32 9.32 10.44 14.52
C ALA A 32 8.95 10.74 13.06
N TRP A 33 7.89 11.53 12.84
CA TRP A 33 7.51 12.00 11.51
C TRP A 33 8.66 12.67 10.77
N ARG A 34 9.33 13.64 11.40
CA ARG A 34 10.47 14.35 10.79
C ARG A 34 11.61 13.40 10.41
N ARG A 35 11.87 12.38 11.23
CA ARG A 35 12.89 11.36 10.92
C ARG A 35 12.45 10.47 9.75
N ILE A 36 11.17 10.09 9.68
CA ILE A 36 10.62 9.34 8.54
C ILE A 36 10.84 10.12 7.25
N VAL A 37 10.44 11.38 7.20
CA VAL A 37 10.55 12.22 6.00
C VAL A 37 12.00 12.35 5.56
N ALA A 38 12.89 12.73 6.47
CA ALA A 38 14.31 12.89 6.17
C ALA A 38 14.95 11.59 5.65
N ARG A 39 14.60 10.43 6.23
CA ARG A 39 15.12 9.14 5.79
C ARG A 39 14.51 8.69 4.47
N ALA A 40 13.21 8.90 4.25
CA ALA A 40 12.57 8.57 2.99
C ALA A 40 13.17 9.38 1.83
N GLU A 41 13.36 10.68 2.01
CA GLU A 41 14.01 11.53 1.01
C GLU A 41 15.45 11.08 0.69
N HIS A 42 16.19 10.68 1.72
CA HIS A 42 17.59 10.28 1.59
C HIS A 42 17.78 8.86 1.01
N GLU A 43 17.00 7.89 1.50
CA GLU A 43 17.19 6.46 1.21
C GLU A 43 16.38 5.99 0.00
N ILE A 44 15.24 6.64 -0.28
CA ILE A 44 14.31 6.23 -1.34
C ILE A 44 14.34 7.21 -2.49
N GLY A 45 14.13 8.49 -2.21
CA GLY A 45 14.17 9.55 -3.22
C GLY A 45 13.22 10.70 -2.93
N PRO A 46 13.10 11.66 -3.87
CA PRO A 46 12.35 12.89 -3.67
C PRO A 46 10.90 12.65 -3.20
N ALA A 47 10.49 13.47 -2.24
CA ALA A 47 9.17 13.42 -1.64
C ALA A 47 8.60 14.83 -1.42
N ASP A 48 7.28 14.94 -1.39
CA ASP A 48 6.57 16.14 -0.92
C ASP A 48 5.81 15.84 0.36
N GLU A 49 5.79 16.81 1.27
CA GLU A 49 5.11 16.71 2.56
C GLU A 49 3.77 17.46 2.53
N GLY A 50 2.73 16.83 3.07
CA GLY A 50 1.39 17.41 3.22
C GLY A 50 0.95 17.39 4.68
N ARG A 51 0.32 18.46 5.15
CA ARG A 51 -0.20 18.55 6.51
C ARG A 51 -1.70 18.83 6.48
N TYR A 52 -2.47 17.87 6.98
CA TYR A 52 -3.93 17.93 7.00
C TYR A 52 -4.45 17.96 8.43
N PRO A 53 -5.72 18.36 8.65
CA PRO A 53 -6.29 18.42 9.98
C PRO A 53 -6.28 17.07 10.71
N THR A 54 -6.33 15.94 10.01
CA THR A 54 -6.44 14.59 10.60
C THR A 54 -5.16 13.76 10.55
N HIS A 55 -4.19 14.11 9.70
CA HIS A 55 -2.99 13.31 9.45
C HIS A 55 -1.90 14.12 8.73
N LEU A 56 -0.70 13.54 8.69
CA LEU A 56 0.41 13.97 7.85
C LEU A 56 0.52 13.06 6.63
N GLU A 57 0.91 13.62 5.50
CA GLU A 57 1.13 12.88 4.25
C GLU A 57 2.57 13.05 3.78
N LEU A 58 3.14 11.97 3.24
CA LEU A 58 4.38 12.00 2.48
C LEU A 58 4.10 11.37 1.12
N TRP A 59 4.40 12.12 0.06
CA TRP A 59 4.21 11.71 -1.32
C TRP A 59 5.56 11.49 -1.99
N LEU A 60 5.94 10.24 -2.21
CA LEU A 60 7.10 9.92 -3.04
C LEU A 60 6.77 10.15 -4.51
N HIS A 61 7.76 10.59 -5.30
CA HIS A 61 7.54 10.90 -6.72
C HIS A 61 7.58 9.67 -7.62
N GLU A 62 8.59 8.82 -7.49
CA GLU A 62 8.73 7.59 -8.29
C GLU A 62 9.42 6.44 -7.54
N PRO A 63 8.81 5.23 -7.49
CA PRO A 63 7.39 4.98 -7.76
C PRO A 63 6.52 5.85 -6.86
N ALA A 64 5.50 6.49 -7.42
CA ALA A 64 4.64 7.35 -6.62
C ALA A 64 3.84 6.54 -5.62
N MET A 65 3.89 6.97 -4.37
CA MET A 65 3.15 6.36 -3.27
C MET A 65 2.90 7.39 -2.19
N GLN A 66 1.89 7.13 -1.39
CA GLN A 66 1.44 7.98 -0.32
C GLN A 66 1.63 7.24 1.00
N LEU A 67 2.30 7.87 1.95
CA LEU A 67 2.24 7.49 3.37
C LEU A 67 1.32 8.46 4.09
N CYS A 68 0.31 7.94 4.77
CA CYS A 68 -0.54 8.68 5.70
C CYS A 68 -0.12 8.33 7.12
N TYR A 69 0.12 9.33 7.98
CA TYR A 69 0.55 9.15 9.37
C TYR A 69 -0.36 9.94 10.32
N ALA A 70 -0.99 9.25 11.27
CA ALA A 70 -1.90 9.83 12.26
C ALA A 70 -1.35 9.79 13.69
N GLY A 71 -0.05 9.49 13.86
CA GLY A 71 0.59 9.41 15.18
C GLY A 71 0.62 7.99 15.75
N ASN A 72 -0.55 7.41 15.96
CA ASN A 72 -0.72 6.04 16.50
C ASN A 72 -0.94 4.97 15.42
N SER A 73 -1.17 5.41 14.19
CA SER A 73 -1.35 4.56 13.02
C SER A 73 -0.74 5.20 11.78
N ALA A 74 -0.49 4.37 10.78
CA ALA A 74 -0.11 4.80 9.45
C ALA A 74 -0.62 3.84 8.38
N SER A 75 -0.62 4.30 7.13
CA SER A 75 -0.87 3.47 5.96
C SER A 75 -0.01 3.92 4.78
N ILE A 76 0.44 2.97 3.96
CA ILE A 76 1.10 3.25 2.68
C ILE A 76 0.22 2.73 1.55
N GLU A 77 -0.19 3.60 0.63
CA GLU A 77 -0.96 3.23 -0.57
C GLU A 77 -0.04 3.14 -1.80
N ILE A 78 -0.14 2.02 -2.53
CA ILE A 78 0.53 1.78 -3.80
C ILE A 78 -0.47 1.83 -4.97
N PRO A 79 -0.39 2.81 -5.88
CA PRO A 79 -1.34 2.93 -7.00
C PRO A 79 -1.19 1.79 -8.02
N TYR A 80 -2.27 1.06 -8.38
CA TYR A 80 -2.19 -0.11 -9.28
C TYR A 80 -1.66 0.16 -10.71
N ARG A 81 -1.40 1.40 -11.10
CA ARG A 81 -0.77 1.72 -12.41
C ARG A 81 0.60 1.05 -12.59
N TYR A 82 1.31 0.77 -11.49
CA TYR A 82 2.60 0.09 -11.53
C TYR A 82 2.49 -1.43 -11.79
N THR A 83 1.28 -2.00 -11.90
CA THR A 83 1.07 -3.43 -12.18
C THR A 83 1.22 -3.81 -13.66
N ALA A 84 1.48 -2.84 -14.54
CA ALA A 84 1.55 -3.06 -16.00
C ALA A 84 2.66 -4.04 -16.39
N THR A 85 3.82 -3.97 -15.73
CA THR A 85 4.95 -4.88 -15.98
C THR A 85 5.40 -5.55 -14.67
N VAL A 86 6.10 -6.68 -14.78
CA VAL A 86 6.71 -7.34 -13.60
C VAL A 86 7.70 -6.41 -12.92
N ALA A 87 8.55 -5.74 -13.70
CA ALA A 87 9.60 -4.88 -13.19
C ALA A 87 9.04 -3.66 -12.45
N SER A 88 8.02 -3.00 -13.01
CA SER A 88 7.37 -1.86 -12.36
C SER A 88 6.64 -2.26 -11.08
N ALA A 89 5.99 -3.43 -11.09
CA ALA A 89 5.30 -3.94 -9.90
C ALA A 89 6.30 -4.30 -8.80
N HIS A 90 7.40 -4.95 -9.17
CA HIS A 90 8.49 -5.26 -8.25
C HIS A 90 9.09 -3.99 -7.64
N ALA A 91 9.39 -2.98 -8.46
CA ALA A 91 9.92 -1.71 -7.97
C ALA A 91 8.95 -1.03 -6.99
N ALA A 92 7.66 -0.96 -7.33
CA ALA A 92 6.65 -0.33 -6.48
C ALA A 92 6.51 -1.01 -5.11
N VAL A 93 6.38 -2.34 -5.07
CA VAL A 93 6.25 -3.09 -3.81
C VAL A 93 7.55 -3.05 -3.00
N ALA A 94 8.71 -3.15 -3.65
CA ALA A 94 10.00 -3.06 -2.97
C ALA A 94 10.21 -1.70 -2.30
N THR A 95 9.85 -0.61 -3.00
CA THR A 95 9.91 0.74 -2.44
C THR A 95 8.92 0.93 -1.30
N ALA A 96 7.68 0.43 -1.43
CA ALA A 96 6.71 0.48 -0.35
C ALA A 96 7.20 -0.29 0.90
N TYR A 97 7.85 -1.44 0.71
CA TYR A 97 8.45 -2.19 1.82
C TYR A 97 9.63 -1.45 2.45
N ALA A 98 10.46 -0.77 1.64
CA ALA A 98 11.53 0.06 2.18
C ALA A 98 10.98 1.21 3.02
N LEU A 99 9.95 1.92 2.54
CA LEU A 99 9.28 2.97 3.30
C LEU A 99 8.64 2.41 4.58
N ALA A 100 8.00 1.25 4.48
CA ALA A 100 7.43 0.57 5.63
C ALA A 100 8.47 0.27 6.72
N ARG A 101 9.68 -0.17 6.33
CA ARG A 101 10.78 -0.37 7.30
C ARG A 101 11.21 0.91 7.99
N ILE A 102 11.25 2.03 7.27
CA ILE A 102 11.56 3.32 7.87
C ILE A 102 10.52 3.65 8.94
N VAL A 103 9.23 3.49 8.62
CA VAL A 103 8.13 3.72 9.57
C VAL A 103 8.27 2.82 10.80
N GLU A 104 8.49 1.51 10.64
CA GLU A 104 8.67 0.57 11.76
C GLU A 104 9.84 1.01 12.67
N VAL A 105 10.98 1.38 12.09
CA VAL A 105 12.17 1.76 12.85
C VAL A 105 11.98 3.07 13.61
N GLU A 106 11.37 4.08 12.98
CA GLU A 106 11.28 5.42 13.57
C GLU A 106 10.15 5.57 14.60
N THR A 107 9.16 4.69 14.55
CA THR A 107 7.94 4.76 15.37
C THR A 107 7.79 3.59 16.33
N GLY A 108 8.42 2.45 16.05
CA GLY A 108 8.18 1.20 16.77
C GLY A 108 6.87 0.50 16.42
N MET A 109 6.08 1.04 15.49
CA MET A 109 4.88 0.38 14.99
C MET A 109 5.21 -0.89 14.21
N LEU A 110 4.28 -1.85 14.23
CA LEU A 110 4.41 -3.06 13.44
C LEU A 110 3.66 -2.88 12.12
N GLY A 111 4.35 -3.11 11.00
CA GLY A 111 3.75 -3.07 9.67
C GLY A 111 3.13 -4.41 9.29
N LEU A 112 1.91 -4.35 8.76
CA LEU A 112 1.19 -5.49 8.20
C LEU A 112 0.88 -5.20 6.72
N ASP A 113 1.27 -6.13 5.86
CA ASP A 113 0.79 -6.16 4.49
C ASP A 113 -0.50 -6.98 4.45
N ASP A 114 -1.64 -6.27 4.45
CA ASP A 114 -2.98 -6.86 4.57
C ASP A 114 -3.33 -7.75 3.37
N GLU A 115 -2.85 -7.39 2.18
CA GLU A 115 -3.16 -8.05 0.92
C GLU A 115 -2.57 -9.46 0.81
N VAL A 116 -1.49 -9.72 1.54
CA VAL A 116 -0.88 -11.05 1.66
C VAL A 116 -0.87 -11.58 3.10
N SER A 117 -1.54 -10.85 4.00
CA SER A 117 -1.68 -11.16 5.43
C SER A 117 -0.34 -11.55 6.08
N GLN A 118 0.67 -10.70 5.92
CA GLN A 118 2.02 -10.97 6.41
C GLN A 118 2.65 -9.75 7.07
N ALA A 119 3.42 -9.97 8.14
CA ALA A 119 4.18 -8.88 8.74
C ALA A 119 5.22 -8.37 7.74
N ILE A 120 5.44 -7.06 7.68
CA ILE A 120 6.49 -6.45 6.85
C ILE A 120 7.87 -7.03 7.22
N GLN A 121 8.02 -7.47 8.47
CA GLN A 121 9.17 -8.20 9.00
C GLN A 121 9.56 -9.45 8.21
N GLU A 122 8.59 -10.18 7.65
CA GLU A 122 8.82 -11.42 6.91
C GLU A 122 9.44 -11.16 5.53
N TYR A 123 9.21 -9.98 4.95
CA TYR A 123 9.80 -9.52 3.68
C TYR A 123 9.66 -10.52 2.51
N ASP A 124 8.49 -11.18 2.36
CA ASP A 124 8.21 -12.02 1.18
C ASP A 124 7.76 -11.17 -0.01
N LEU A 125 8.74 -10.49 -0.61
CA LEU A 125 8.55 -9.61 -1.76
C LEU A 125 7.98 -10.35 -2.99
N PRO A 126 8.42 -11.57 -3.37
CA PRO A 126 7.83 -12.30 -4.49
C PRO A 126 6.33 -12.55 -4.33
N LYS A 127 5.87 -12.94 -3.13
CA LYS A 127 4.46 -13.17 -2.83
C LYS A 127 3.64 -11.88 -2.94
N ALA A 128 4.14 -10.79 -2.36
CA ALA A 128 3.50 -9.48 -2.44
C ALA A 128 3.40 -8.95 -3.88
N VAL A 129 4.47 -9.06 -4.67
CA VAL A 129 4.48 -8.65 -6.09
C VAL A 129 3.49 -9.49 -6.90
N ALA A 130 3.42 -10.80 -6.67
CA ALA A 130 2.46 -11.66 -7.35
C ALA A 130 1.02 -11.25 -7.03
N ARG A 131 0.71 -11.00 -5.75
CA ARG A 131 -0.61 -10.52 -5.30
C ARG A 131 -0.96 -9.17 -5.93
N TYR A 132 -0.07 -8.19 -5.81
CA TYR A 132 -0.25 -6.84 -6.33
C TYR A 132 -0.57 -6.83 -7.83
N ARG A 133 0.16 -7.64 -8.62
CA ARG A 133 -0.10 -7.79 -10.05
C ARG A 133 -1.42 -8.49 -10.35
N GLY A 134 -1.79 -9.50 -9.55
CA GLY A 134 -3.06 -10.21 -9.69
C GLY A 134 -4.25 -9.28 -9.51
N VAL A 135 -4.23 -8.43 -8.48
CA VAL A 135 -5.28 -7.44 -8.24
C VAL A 135 -5.31 -6.39 -9.36
N GLY A 136 -4.15 -5.86 -9.75
CA GLY A 136 -4.07 -4.91 -10.87
C GLY A 136 -4.62 -5.46 -12.19
N GLN A 137 -4.42 -6.76 -12.47
CA GLN A 137 -5.02 -7.41 -13.63
C GLN A 137 -6.54 -7.50 -13.50
N HIS A 138 -7.05 -7.91 -12.33
CA HIS A 138 -8.48 -8.00 -12.09
C HIS A 138 -9.18 -6.63 -12.26
N VAL A 139 -8.60 -5.56 -11.73
CA VAL A 139 -9.11 -4.19 -11.91
C VAL A 139 -9.14 -3.80 -13.38
N ARG A 140 -8.09 -4.11 -14.16
CA ARG A 140 -8.07 -3.86 -15.61
C ARG A 140 -9.16 -4.63 -16.34
N ASP A 141 -9.35 -5.91 -16.02
CA ASP A 141 -10.35 -6.78 -16.64
C ASP A 141 -11.77 -6.27 -16.37
N LEU A 142 -12.05 -5.85 -15.13
CA LEU A 142 -13.32 -5.22 -14.75
C LEU A 142 -13.59 -3.94 -15.54
N VAL A 143 -12.60 -3.05 -15.64
CA VAL A 143 -12.72 -1.79 -16.40
C VAL A 143 -12.90 -2.04 -17.89
N ALA A 144 -12.28 -3.09 -18.43
CA ALA A 144 -12.43 -3.49 -19.84
C ALA A 144 -13.75 -4.23 -20.14
N GLY A 145 -14.61 -4.47 -19.14
CA GLY A 145 -15.85 -5.23 -19.30
C GLY A 145 -15.64 -6.73 -19.52
N GLN A 146 -14.43 -7.24 -19.24
CA GLN A 146 -14.09 -8.66 -19.34
C GLN A 146 -14.22 -9.30 -17.96
N GLY A 147 -15.45 -9.60 -17.54
CA GLY A 147 -15.68 -10.38 -16.33
C GLY A 147 -15.05 -11.78 -16.43
N PRO A 148 -14.76 -12.44 -15.29
CA PRO A 148 -14.07 -13.74 -15.23
C PRO A 148 -14.78 -14.88 -15.99
N ASP A 149 -16.03 -14.70 -16.42
CA ASP A 149 -16.85 -15.75 -17.05
C ASP A 149 -16.82 -15.78 -18.60
N SER A 150 -16.01 -14.96 -19.26
CA SER A 150 -16.06 -14.86 -20.73
C SER A 150 -15.40 -16.04 -21.50
N ARG A 151 -14.95 -17.11 -20.83
CA ARG A 151 -14.26 -18.25 -21.46
C ARG A 151 -15.04 -19.57 -21.53
N SER A 152 -16.35 -19.55 -21.28
CA SER A 152 -17.17 -20.78 -21.29
C SER A 152 -18.33 -20.78 -22.29
N ALA A 153 -18.16 -20.22 -23.50
CA ALA A 153 -19.15 -20.40 -24.56
C ALA A 153 -18.48 -20.50 -25.94
N GLY A 154 -17.91 -21.67 -26.23
CA GLY A 154 -17.21 -21.91 -27.50
C GLY A 154 -16.96 -23.37 -27.84
N ARG A 155 -17.90 -24.28 -27.53
CA ARG A 155 -17.93 -25.62 -28.12
C ARG A 155 -19.32 -25.93 -28.67
N HIS A 156 -19.56 -25.54 -29.91
CA HIS A 156 -20.50 -26.24 -30.78
C HIS A 156 -19.73 -26.68 -32.02
N GLY A 157 -19.37 -27.97 -32.02
CA GLY A 157 -18.92 -28.64 -33.24
C GLY A 157 -20.13 -28.84 -34.16
N PRO A 158 -19.98 -28.70 -35.48
CA PRO A 158 -21.04 -29.04 -36.39
C PRO A 158 -21.16 -30.57 -36.47
N ALA A 159 -22.34 -31.07 -36.13
CA ALA A 159 -22.79 -32.39 -36.53
C ALA A 159 -23.09 -32.35 -38.04
N THR A 160 -22.39 -33.15 -38.83
CA THR A 160 -22.85 -33.55 -40.16
C THR A 160 -23.08 -35.05 -40.16
N GLY A 161 -24.38 -35.38 -40.30
CA GLY A 161 -24.89 -36.72 -40.50
C GLY A 161 -24.64 -37.26 -41.90
N ARG A 162 -24.97 -38.54 -42.03
CA ARG A 162 -24.81 -39.45 -43.16
C ARG A 162 -25.42 -38.98 -44.48
#